data_AF-A0A5C7QEG4-F1
#
_entry.id   AF-A0A5C7QEG4-F1
#
_cell.length_a   1.000
_cell.length_b   1.000
_cell.length_c   1.000
_cell.angle_alpha   90.00
_cell.angle_beta   90.00
_cell.angle_gamma   90.00
#
_symmetry.space_group_name_H-M   'P 1'
#
loop_
_entity.id
_entity.type
_entity.pdbx_description
1 polymer ?
#
loop_
_entity_poly.entity_id
_entity_poly.type
_entity_poly.pdbx_seq_one_letter_code
_entity_poly.pdbx_strand_id
1 'polypeptide(L)'
;MKKSKPASALGHQVGGSHYSSLSIQPAEYCVANRIPKLEGDVIAYVTRWRVKGGVKDLRKAIHSIELLIELSEKYDPTSTEA
;
A
#
# COMPACT_ATOMS: atom_id res chain seq x y z
N MET A 1 -22.61 7.40 29.79
CA MET A 1 -22.20 7.76 28.41
C MET A 1 -22.24 6.53 27.52
N LYS A 2 -22.95 6.58 26.38
CA LYS A 2 -22.90 5.52 25.37
C LYS A 2 -21.63 5.75 24.53
N LYS A 3 -20.63 4.87 24.62
CA LYS A 3 -19.48 4.90 23.71
C LYS A 3 -20.00 4.50 22.32
N SER A 4 -20.11 5.45 21.41
CA SER A 4 -20.44 5.19 20.00
C SER A 4 -19.34 4.33 19.38
N LYS A 5 -19.71 3.25 18.68
CA LYS A 5 -18.79 2.46 17.83
C LYS A 5 -17.99 3.41 16.91
N PRO A 6 -16.70 3.15 16.63
CA PRO A 6 -15.99 3.92 15.62
C PRO A 6 -16.71 3.74 14.28
N ALA A 7 -17.05 4.85 13.62
CA ALA A 7 -17.95 4.90 12.47
C ALA A 7 -17.42 4.17 11.21
N SER A 8 -16.15 3.76 11.19
CA SER A 8 -15.54 2.91 10.17
C SER A 8 -14.12 2.52 10.59
N ALA A 9 -13.58 1.41 10.07
CA ALA A 9 -12.15 1.11 10.16
C ALA A 9 -11.29 2.16 9.46
N LEU A 10 -11.83 2.86 8.47
CA LEU A 10 -11.17 3.99 7.81
C LEU A 10 -11.12 5.23 8.71
N GLY A 11 -12.03 5.36 9.67
CA GLY A 11 -12.07 6.52 10.58
C GLY A 11 -11.05 6.47 11.72
N HIS A 12 -10.30 5.38 11.88
CA HIS A 12 -9.30 5.27 12.93
C HIS A 12 -8.09 4.44 12.48
N GLN A 13 -6.89 4.82 12.89
CA GLN A 13 -5.67 4.07 12.62
C GLN A 13 -5.18 3.41 13.92
N VAL A 14 -4.90 2.10 13.87
CA VAL A 14 -4.24 1.41 14.99
C VAL A 14 -2.73 1.65 14.87
N GLY A 15 -2.23 2.60 15.67
CA GLY A 15 -0.80 2.93 15.77
C GLY A 15 -0.32 3.97 14.74
N GLY A 16 0.23 5.09 15.22
CA GLY A 16 0.63 6.23 14.40
C GLY A 16 -0.56 6.98 13.77
N SER A 17 -0.29 7.93 12.86
CA SER A 17 -1.31 8.79 12.23
C SER A 17 -1.06 9.06 10.74
N HIS A 18 -0.30 8.19 10.07
CA HIS A 18 0.22 8.42 8.72
C HIS A 18 -0.78 8.27 7.57
N TYR A 19 -1.98 7.73 7.82
CA TYR A 19 -3.06 7.67 6.83
C TYR A 19 -4.32 8.41 7.26
N SER A 20 -4.53 8.67 8.55
CA SER A 20 -5.74 9.30 9.08
C SER A 20 -5.92 10.77 8.64
N SER A 21 -4.84 11.43 8.21
CA SER A 21 -4.86 12.80 7.70
C SER A 21 -5.03 12.89 6.18
N LEU A 22 -5.09 11.76 5.47
CA LEU A 22 -5.20 11.76 4.00
C LEU A 22 -6.65 11.94 3.58
N SER A 23 -6.86 12.64 2.46
CA SER A 23 -8.19 12.76 1.83
C SER A 23 -8.72 11.40 1.37
N ILE A 24 -7.84 10.51 0.90
CA ILE A 24 -8.14 9.13 0.52
C ILE A 24 -7.03 8.25 1.07
N GLN A 25 -7.37 7.17 1.76
CA GLN A 25 -6.38 6.23 2.28
C GLN A 25 -5.88 5.30 1.18
N PRO A 26 -4.60 4.87 1.20
CA PRO A 26 -4.07 3.91 0.22
C PRO A 26 -4.92 2.65 0.07
N ALA A 27 -5.45 2.11 1.16
CA ALA A 27 -6.33 0.94 1.12
C ALA A 27 -7.63 1.20 0.33
N GLU A 28 -8.24 2.38 0.52
CA GLU A 28 -9.46 2.77 -0.19
C GLU A 28 -9.18 2.94 -1.69
N TYR A 29 -8.10 3.64 -2.05
CA TYR A 29 -7.68 3.80 -3.44
C TYR A 29 -7.39 2.46 -4.12
N CYS A 30 -6.70 1.54 -3.43
CA CYS A 30 -6.37 0.23 -4.01
C CYS A 30 -7.62 -0.62 -4.24
N VAL A 31 -8.56 -0.65 -3.28
CA VAL A 31 -9.82 -1.38 -3.43
C VAL A 31 -10.66 -0.80 -4.55
N ALA A 32 -10.79 0.53 -4.63
CA ALA A 32 -11.59 1.21 -5.66
C ALA A 32 -11.07 0.93 -7.08
N ASN A 33 -9.75 0.75 -7.24
CA ASN A 33 -9.11 0.54 -8.54
C ASN A 33 -8.69 -0.92 -8.80
N ARG A 34 -9.10 -1.87 -7.93
CA ARG A 34 -8.75 -3.30 -8.03
C ARG A 34 -7.23 -3.55 -8.13
N ILE A 35 -6.46 -2.76 -7.37
CA ILE A 35 -5.00 -2.81 -7.38
C ILE A 35 -4.51 -4.01 -6.54
N PRO A 36 -3.64 -4.88 -7.08
CA PRO A 36 -3.10 -6.01 -6.34
C PRO A 36 -2.13 -5.59 -5.23
N LYS A 37 -1.69 -6.59 -4.47
CA LYS A 37 -0.93 -6.38 -3.24
C LYS A 37 0.40 -5.65 -3.45
N LEU A 38 1.18 -5.98 -4.49
CA LEU A 38 2.53 -5.43 -4.67
C LEU A 38 2.49 -3.96 -5.06
N GLU A 39 1.60 -3.62 -5.99
CA GLU A 39 1.31 -2.25 -6.41
C GLU A 39 0.69 -1.44 -5.25
N GLY A 40 -0.19 -2.07 -4.46
CA GLY A 40 -0.76 -1.47 -3.26
C GLY A 40 0.28 -1.13 -2.19
N ASP A 41 1.29 -1.98 -2.01
CA ASP A 41 2.43 -1.69 -1.13
C ASP A 41 3.22 -0.48 -1.62
N VAL A 42 3.50 -0.38 -2.93
CA VAL A 42 4.18 0.78 -3.52
C VAL A 42 3.41 2.07 -3.21
N ILE A 43 2.10 2.08 -3.45
CA ILE A 43 1.23 3.23 -3.16
C ILE A 43 1.31 3.58 -1.66
N ALA A 44 1.18 2.59 -0.78
CA ALA A 44 1.22 2.79 0.66
C ALA A 44 2.57 3.39 1.14
N TYR A 45 3.69 2.85 0.68
CA TYR A 45 5.02 3.29 1.06
C TYR A 45 5.36 4.69 0.52
N VAL A 46 5.05 4.95 -0.76
CA VAL A 46 5.27 6.27 -1.39
C VAL A 46 4.33 7.33 -0.81
N THR A 47 3.15 6.95 -0.33
CA THR A 47 2.24 7.90 0.34
C THR A 47 2.81 8.35 1.69
N ARG A 48 3.31 7.42 2.51
CA ARG A 48 3.63 7.70 3.92
C ARG A 48 5.10 8.01 4.23
N TRP A 49 6.01 7.97 3.25
CA TRP A 49 7.44 8.01 3.53
C TRP A 49 7.87 9.23 4.35
N ARG A 50 7.29 10.41 4.09
CA ARG A 50 7.62 11.64 4.83
C ARG A 50 7.14 11.65 6.28
N VAL A 51 6.13 10.84 6.62
CA VAL A 51 5.40 10.93 7.89
C VAL A 51 5.51 9.66 8.75
N LYS A 52 6.17 8.60 8.27
CA LYS A 52 6.38 7.35 9.02
C LYS A 52 7.79 6.79 8.90
N GLY A 53 8.18 6.33 7.71
CA GLY A 53 9.36 5.48 7.53
C GLY A 53 10.59 6.16 6.92
N GLY A 54 10.47 7.42 6.49
CA GLY A 54 11.51 8.12 5.75
C GLY A 54 11.92 7.38 4.48
N VAL A 55 13.20 7.52 4.11
CA VAL A 55 13.81 6.83 2.96
C VAL A 55 13.67 5.31 3.04
N LYS A 56 13.54 4.72 4.24
CA LYS A 56 13.33 3.27 4.38
C LYS A 56 12.03 2.80 3.73
N ASP A 57 10.96 3.59 3.77
CA ASP A 57 9.73 3.22 3.06
C ASP A 57 9.91 3.35 1.54
N LEU A 58 10.70 4.31 1.04
CA LEU A 58 11.04 4.36 -0.39
C LEU A 58 11.83 3.11 -0.84
N ARG A 59 12.77 2.62 -0.02
CA ARG A 59 13.47 1.35 -0.30
C ARG A 59 12.53 0.15 -0.33
N LYS A 60 11.49 0.12 0.52
CA LYS A 60 10.47 -0.93 0.47
C LYS A 60 9.60 -0.82 -0.78
N ALA A 61 9.29 0.39 -1.23
CA ALA A 61 8.58 0.60 -2.49
C ALA A 61 9.39 0.06 -3.68
N ILE A 62 10.70 0.33 -3.74
CA ILE A 62 11.61 -0.26 -4.74
C ILE A 62 11.54 -1.79 -4.67
N HIS A 63 11.67 -2.37 -3.48
CA HIS A 63 11.62 -3.82 -3.33
C HIS A 63 10.28 -4.44 -3.79
N SER A 64 9.14 -3.78 -3.53
CA SER A 64 7.86 -4.24 -4.06
C SER A 64 7.80 -4.20 -5.60
N ILE A 65 8.48 -3.24 -6.24
CA ILE A 65 8.61 -3.19 -7.71
C ILE A 65 9.52 -4.30 -8.22
N GLU A 66 10.66 -4.56 -7.56
CA GLU A 66 11.55 -5.68 -7.90
C GLU A 66 10.80 -7.01 -7.87
N LEU A 67 10.03 -7.27 -6.81
CA LEU A 67 9.19 -8.48 -6.70
C LEU A 67 8.11 -8.54 -7.79
N LEU A 68 7.51 -7.40 -8.15
CA LEU A 68 6.51 -7.37 -9.20
C LEU A 68 7.13 -7.76 -10.55
N ILE A 69 8.31 -7.23 -10.87
CA ILE A 69 9.06 -7.59 -12.07
C ILE A 69 9.40 -9.09 -12.07
N GLU A 70 10.04 -9.60 -11.01
CA GLU A 70 10.47 -11.00 -10.92
C GLU A 70 9.28 -11.96 -11.11
N LEU A 71 8.16 -11.70 -10.43
CA LEU A 71 6.98 -12.57 -10.51
C LEU A 71 6.28 -12.43 -11.86
N SER A 72 6.22 -11.22 -12.43
CA SER A 72 5.69 -11.03 -13.77
C SER A 72 6.51 -11.80 -14.79
N GLU A 73 7.83 -11.69 -14.78
CA GLU A 73 8.71 -12.42 -15.71
C GLU A 73 8.61 -13.94 -15.53
N LYS A 74 8.55 -14.40 -14.28
CA LYS A 74 8.45 -15.84 -13.93
C LYS A 74 7.15 -16.49 -14.37
N TYR A 75 6.04 -15.75 -14.31
CA TYR A 75 4.70 -16.29 -14.57
C TYR A 75 4.07 -15.73 -15.85
N ASP A 76 4.78 -14.89 -16.61
CA ASP A 76 4.31 -14.42 -17.89
C ASP A 76 4.23 -15.60 -18.88
N PRO A 77 3.02 -15.97 -19.34
CA PRO A 77 2.84 -17.09 -20.25
C PRO A 77 3.44 -16.85 -21.64
N THR A 78 3.91 -15.63 -21.92
CA THR A 78 4.59 -15.25 -23.16
C THR A 78 6.12 -15.25 -23.04
N SER A 79 6.66 -15.45 -21.82
CA SER A 79 8.09 -15.67 -21.58
C SER A 79 8.53 -16.97 -22.25
N THR A 80 8.93 -16.85 -23.52
CA THR A 80 9.39 -17.98 -24.34
C THR A 80 10.88 -18.21 -24.08
N GLU A 81 11.30 -18.35 -22.82
CA GLU A 81 12.68 -18.68 -22.48
C GLU A 81 12.75 -19.62 -21.27
N ALA A 82 12.75 -20.92 -21.57
CA ALA A 82 13.60 -21.96 -20.97
C ALA A 82 13.55 -23.23 -21.84
#